data_AF-A0A2T6V0W1-F1
#
_entry.id   AF-A0A2T6V0W1-F1
#
_cell.length_a   1.000
_cell.length_b   1.000
_cell.length_c   1.000
_cell.angle_alpha   90.00
_cell.angle_beta   90.00
_cell.angle_gamma   90.00
#
_symmetry.space_group_name_H-M   'P 1'
#
loop_
_entity.id
_entity.type
_entity.pdbx_description
1 polymer ?
#
loop_
_entity_poly.entity_id
_entity_poly.type
_entity_poly.pdbx_seq_one_letter_code
_entity_poly.pdbx_strand_id
1 'polypeptide(L)'
;MNKSNKLVIINRVILGGGKTSLTKQIEELAKSLGHSISVHFTDEYFIQIDEEGIRRYVFDKKKLNEYHQNNQEAFKQALENCIDIVVCDNTNFESWQSKPYTDMAREFGYKILLIDFKPRKLELHLEAQRVTKERPDAHQVGKDVLERMHKEHRISSPCLDKTKILRIDTLETPMDYG
;
A
#
# COMPACT_ATOMS: atom_id res chain seq x y z
N MET A 1 29.24 -4.73 16.26
CA MET A 1 28.60 -4.07 15.11
C MET A 1 27.11 -3.97 15.40
N ASN A 2 26.58 -2.78 15.66
CA ASN A 2 25.14 -2.58 15.82
C ASN A 2 24.46 -2.97 14.51
N LYS A 3 23.77 -4.12 14.48
CA LYS A 3 22.85 -4.44 13.39
C LYS A 3 21.76 -3.37 13.42
N SER A 4 21.85 -2.39 12.52
CA SER A 4 20.74 -1.48 12.23
C SER A 4 19.52 -2.35 11.90
N ASN A 5 18.52 -2.34 12.78
CA ASN A 5 17.31 -3.14 12.64
C ASN A 5 16.37 -2.43 11.66
N LYS A 6 16.74 -2.41 10.38
CA LYS A 6 15.94 -1.79 9.34
C LYS A 6 14.70 -2.63 9.03
N LEU A 7 13.57 -1.95 8.88
CA LEU A 7 12.26 -2.58 8.77
C LEU A 7 11.49 -2.07 7.55
N VAL A 8 10.97 -3.00 6.77
CA VAL A 8 9.96 -2.72 5.76
C VAL A 8 8.61 -3.19 6.28
N ILE A 9 7.61 -2.32 6.23
CA ILE A 9 6.23 -2.62 6.60
C ILE A 9 5.38 -2.62 5.34
N ILE A 10 4.59 -3.67 5.14
CA ILE A 10 3.70 -3.80 3.98
C ILE A 10 2.30 -4.08 4.49
N ASN A 11 1.38 -3.13 4.27
CA ASN A 11 -0.02 -3.27 4.65
C ASN A 11 -0.77 -4.13 3.62
N ARG A 12 -1.61 -5.05 4.09
CA ARG A 12 -2.51 -5.88 3.27
C ARG A 12 -3.94 -5.68 3.76
N VAL A 13 -4.74 -4.96 2.98
CA VAL A 13 -6.05 -4.48 3.41
C VAL A 13 -6.96 -4.18 2.22
N ILE A 14 -8.27 -4.28 2.43
CA ILE A 14 -9.26 -3.73 1.50
C ILE A 14 -9.36 -2.20 1.65
N LEU A 15 -9.73 -1.49 0.58
CA LEU A 15 -9.88 -0.03 0.61
C LEU A 15 -10.80 0.42 1.74
N GLY A 16 -10.41 1.49 2.45
CA GLY A 16 -11.15 1.98 3.62
C GLY A 16 -10.99 1.13 4.89
N GLY A 17 -10.03 0.20 4.95
CA GLY A 17 -9.79 -0.64 6.15
C GLY A 17 -8.98 0.00 7.28
N GLY A 18 -8.62 1.29 7.16
CA GLY A 18 -7.93 2.03 8.23
C GLY A 18 -6.41 2.03 8.18
N LYS A 19 -5.79 1.55 7.08
CA LYS A 19 -4.32 1.53 6.89
C LYS A 19 -3.65 2.87 7.21
N THR A 20 -4.19 3.97 6.69
CA THR A 20 -3.64 5.32 6.88
C THR A 20 -3.61 5.74 8.35
N SER A 21 -4.56 5.28 9.17
CA SER A 21 -4.56 5.58 10.61
C SER A 21 -3.47 4.81 11.35
N LEU A 22 -3.20 3.56 10.97
CA LEU A 22 -2.07 2.81 11.51
C LEU A 22 -0.74 3.39 11.05
N THR A 23 -0.61 3.69 9.75
CA THR A 23 0.61 4.28 9.16
C THR A 23 0.99 5.58 9.86
N LYS A 24 0.03 6.47 10.15
CA LYS A 24 0.27 7.71 10.91
C LYS A 24 0.79 7.44 12.32
N GLN A 25 0.20 6.49 13.06
CA GLN A 25 0.67 6.14 14.40
C GLN A 25 2.10 5.55 14.37
N ILE A 26 2.40 4.73 13.37
CA ILE A 26 3.75 4.19 13.16
C ILE A 26 4.74 5.34 12.89
N GLU A 27 4.35 6.29 12.05
CA GLU A 27 5.17 7.45 11.71
C GLU A 27 5.45 8.35 12.92
N GLU A 28 4.42 8.68 13.70
CA GLU A 28 4.55 9.46 14.93
C GLU A 28 5.48 8.75 15.93
N LEU A 29 5.28 7.45 16.13
CA LEU A 29 6.10 6.65 17.03
C LEU A 29 7.55 6.58 16.54
N ALA A 30 7.78 6.32 15.25
CA ALA A 30 9.11 6.28 14.67
C ALA A 30 9.87 7.59 14.88
N LYS A 31 9.22 8.72 14.57
CA LYS A 31 9.80 10.06 14.78
C LYS A 31 10.09 10.33 16.26
N SER A 32 9.18 9.95 17.17
CA SER A 32 9.38 10.13 18.61
C SER A 32 10.58 9.34 19.16
N LEU A 33 10.92 8.22 18.53
CA LEU A 33 12.06 7.36 18.85
C LEU A 33 13.34 7.76 18.10
N GLY A 34 13.31 8.81 17.27
CA GLY A 34 14.45 9.27 16.48
C GLY A 34 14.76 8.38 15.26
N HIS A 35 13.80 7.58 14.81
CA HIS A 35 13.93 6.76 13.60
C HIS A 35 13.46 7.51 12.36
N SER A 36 14.22 7.37 11.28
CA SER A 36 13.81 7.82 9.96
C SER A 36 12.72 6.90 9.39
N ILE A 37 11.70 7.50 8.78
CA ILE A 37 10.60 6.76 8.18
C ILE A 37 10.20 7.36 6.83
N SER A 38 9.89 6.49 5.87
CA SER A 38 9.34 6.88 4.56
C SER A 38 8.10 6.03 4.24
N VAL A 39 7.05 6.67 3.72
CA VAL A 39 5.76 6.03 3.41
C VAL A 39 5.49 6.18 1.92
N HIS A 40 5.17 5.07 1.26
CA HIS A 40 4.96 5.01 -0.19
C HIS A 40 3.62 4.36 -0.52
N PHE A 41 2.79 5.07 -1.28
CA PHE A 41 1.54 4.55 -1.83
C PHE A 41 1.24 5.21 -3.18
N THR A 42 0.72 4.41 -4.11
CA THR A 42 0.50 4.84 -5.50
C THR A 42 -0.60 5.90 -5.61
N ASP A 43 -1.59 5.87 -4.72
CA ASP A 43 -2.71 6.81 -4.76
C ASP A 43 -2.29 8.27 -4.50
N GLU A 44 -1.13 8.55 -3.90
CA GLU A 44 -0.64 9.93 -3.70
C GLU A 44 -0.42 10.65 -5.02
N TYR A 45 0.00 9.93 -6.07
CA TYR A 45 0.27 10.50 -7.38
C TYR A 45 -1.01 10.93 -8.11
N PHE A 46 -2.17 10.44 -7.67
CA PHE A 46 -3.48 10.85 -8.18
C PHE A 46 -4.09 12.03 -7.42
N ILE A 47 -3.40 12.57 -6.41
CA ILE A 47 -3.86 13.74 -5.67
C ILE A 47 -3.49 15.01 -6.44
N GLN A 48 -4.51 15.82 -6.73
CA GLN A 48 -4.37 17.16 -7.27
C GLN A 48 -4.75 18.18 -6.20
N ILE A 49 -4.08 19.32 -6.20
CA ILE A 49 -4.39 20.45 -5.33
C ILE A 49 -5.09 21.49 -6.21
N ASP A 50 -6.33 21.86 -5.85
CA ASP A 50 -7.06 22.90 -6.57
C ASP A 50 -6.57 24.31 -6.18
N GLU A 51 -7.14 25.34 -6.83
CA GLU A 51 -6.78 26.74 -6.60
C GLU A 51 -6.99 27.20 -5.14
N GLU A 52 -7.86 26.51 -4.39
CA GLU A 52 -8.16 26.79 -2.98
C GLU A 52 -7.23 26.01 -2.02
N GLY A 53 -6.31 25.19 -2.56
CA GLY A 53 -5.41 24.36 -1.76
C GLY A 53 -6.03 23.03 -1.31
N ILE A 54 -7.20 22.65 -1.82
CA ILE A 54 -7.91 21.43 -1.41
C ILE A 54 -7.36 20.24 -2.21
N ARG A 55 -6.97 19.19 -1.50
CA ARG A 55 -6.54 17.91 -2.07
C ARG A 55 -7.73 17.13 -2.60
N ARG A 56 -7.72 16.80 -3.89
CA ARG A 56 -8.75 16.00 -4.56
C ARG A 56 -8.11 14.79 -5.23
N TYR A 57 -8.74 13.63 -5.08
CA TYR A 57 -8.32 12.42 -5.77
C TYR A 57 -8.89 12.37 -7.18
N VAL A 58 -8.04 12.25 -8.20
CA VAL A 58 -8.42 12.20 -9.61
C VAL A 58 -7.79 10.97 -10.26
N PHE A 59 -8.53 9.87 -10.28
CA PHE A 59 -8.04 8.62 -10.87
C PHE A 59 -7.99 8.69 -12.39
N ASP A 60 -6.83 8.35 -12.96
CA ASP A 60 -6.64 8.13 -14.40
C ASP A 60 -6.00 6.76 -14.63
N LYS A 61 -6.78 5.84 -15.21
CA LYS A 61 -6.30 4.49 -15.52
C LYS A 61 -5.04 4.50 -16.40
N LYS A 62 -4.93 5.45 -17.35
CA LYS A 62 -3.78 5.53 -18.27
C LYS A 62 -2.47 5.85 -17.54
N LYS A 63 -2.57 6.47 -16.35
CA LYS A 63 -1.43 6.83 -15.50
C LYS A 63 -1.11 5.77 -14.44
N LEU A 64 -1.96 4.76 -14.27
CA LEU A 64 -1.82 3.78 -13.20
C LEU A 64 -0.48 3.02 -13.28
N ASN A 65 -0.10 2.55 -14.47
CA ASN A 65 1.18 1.87 -14.68
C ASN A 65 2.38 2.78 -14.34
N GLU A 66 2.36 4.02 -14.84
CA GLU A 66 3.40 5.02 -14.59
C GLU A 66 3.54 5.33 -13.09
N TYR A 67 2.42 5.54 -12.39
CA TYR A 67 2.44 5.87 -10.96
C TYR A 67 2.82 4.68 -10.08
N HIS A 68 2.50 3.45 -10.48
CA HIS A 68 3.05 2.27 -9.81
C HIS A 68 4.57 2.18 -9.95
N GLN A 69 5.13 2.44 -11.14
CA GLN A 69 6.57 2.47 -11.36
C GLN A 69 7.25 3.57 -10.54
N ASN A 70 6.71 4.79 -10.57
CA ASN A 70 7.22 5.91 -9.79
C ASN A 70 7.23 5.60 -8.28
N ASN A 71 6.17 4.98 -7.77
CA ASN A 71 6.10 4.59 -6.38
C ASN A 71 7.14 3.50 -6.02
N GLN A 72 7.34 2.51 -6.90
CA GLN A 72 8.33 1.45 -6.67
C GLN A 72 9.75 2.01 -6.66
N GLU A 73 10.05 2.93 -7.59
CA GLU A 73 11.35 3.61 -7.65
C GLU A 73 11.58 4.47 -6.39
N ALA A 74 10.60 5.25 -5.96
CA ALA A 74 10.70 6.02 -4.73
C ALA A 74 10.89 5.13 -3.49
N PHE A 75 10.21 3.98 -3.44
CA PHE A 75 10.40 3.00 -2.36
C PHE A 75 11.81 2.42 -2.38
N LYS A 76 12.35 2.09 -3.55
CA LYS A 76 13.73 1.60 -3.70
C LYS A 76 14.74 2.64 -3.24
N GLN A 77 14.57 3.90 -3.62
CA GLN A 77 15.43 5.00 -3.19
C GLN A 77 15.45 5.16 -1.67
N ALA A 78 14.32 4.94 -0.98
CA ALA A 78 14.30 4.96 0.49
C ALA A 78 15.14 3.82 1.11
N LEU A 79 15.16 2.64 0.49
CA LEU A 79 16.01 1.53 0.91
C LEU A 79 17.49 1.81 0.67
N GLU A 80 17.84 2.37 -0.50
CA GLU A 80 19.21 2.79 -0.86
C GLU A 80 19.74 3.86 0.12
N ASN A 81 18.88 4.82 0.47
CA ASN A 81 19.17 5.86 1.47
C ASN A 81 19.17 5.34 2.92
N CYS A 82 19.03 4.03 3.11
CA CYS A 82 19.16 3.39 4.42
C CYS A 82 18.15 3.88 5.48
N ILE A 83 16.97 4.34 5.05
CA ILE A 83 15.89 4.76 5.96
C ILE A 83 15.54 3.62 6.93
N ASP A 84 15.38 3.91 8.22
CA ASP A 84 15.19 2.88 9.25
C ASP A 84 13.89 2.09 9.04
N ILE A 85 12.82 2.80 8.67
CA ILE A 85 11.49 2.21 8.44
C ILE A 85 10.94 2.66 7.08
N VAL A 86 10.65 1.70 6.19
CA VAL A 86 10.04 2.00 4.88
C VAL A 86 8.68 1.30 4.78
N VAL A 87 7.63 2.05 4.53
CA VAL A 87 6.24 1.54 4.51
C VAL A 87 5.72 1.52 3.08
N CYS A 88 5.21 0.37 2.64
CA CYS A 88 4.36 0.25 1.46
C CYS A 88 2.88 0.27 1.92
N ASP A 89 2.21 1.42 1.74
CA ASP A 89 0.83 1.65 2.15
C ASP A 89 -0.18 1.48 0.99
N ASN A 90 0.17 0.63 0.02
CA ASN A 90 -0.77 0.13 -0.97
C ASN A 90 -1.72 -0.90 -0.33
N THR A 91 -2.83 -1.21 -1.01
CA THR A 91 -3.79 -2.21 -0.51
C THR A 91 -3.19 -3.60 -0.46
N ASN A 92 -2.30 -3.93 -1.42
CA ASN A 92 -1.66 -5.24 -1.58
C ASN A 92 -2.67 -6.39 -1.40
N PHE A 93 -3.86 -6.20 -1.99
CA PHE A 93 -4.99 -7.11 -1.86
C PHE A 93 -4.65 -8.48 -2.45
N GLU A 94 -3.96 -8.46 -3.60
CA GLU A 94 -3.41 -9.66 -4.20
C GLU A 94 -1.97 -9.88 -3.77
N SER A 95 -1.62 -11.14 -3.55
CA SER A 95 -0.31 -11.54 -3.04
C SER A 95 0.85 -11.08 -3.93
N TRP A 96 0.65 -11.05 -5.25
CA TRP A 96 1.67 -10.63 -6.21
C TRP A 96 1.97 -9.12 -6.14
N GLN A 97 1.02 -8.29 -5.69
CA GLN A 97 1.19 -6.84 -5.62
C GLN A 97 2.28 -6.44 -4.61
N SER A 98 2.43 -7.20 -3.53
CA SER A 98 3.50 -6.99 -2.54
C SER A 98 4.87 -7.50 -2.98
N LYS A 99 4.94 -8.38 -3.99
CA LYS A 99 6.17 -9.07 -4.41
C LYS A 99 7.34 -8.11 -4.70
N PRO A 100 7.20 -7.07 -5.56
CA PRO A 100 8.32 -6.18 -5.88
C PRO A 100 8.91 -5.51 -4.62
N TYR A 101 8.05 -5.07 -3.69
CA TYR A 101 8.49 -4.46 -2.43
C TYR A 101 9.20 -5.46 -1.52
N THR A 102 8.69 -6.69 -1.42
CA THR A 102 9.34 -7.73 -0.60
C THR A 102 10.69 -8.16 -1.17
N ASP A 103 10.84 -8.19 -2.50
CA ASP A 103 12.09 -8.59 -3.14
C ASP A 103 13.15 -7.51 -2.96
N MET A 104 12.80 -6.24 -3.20
CA MET A 104 13.68 -5.11 -2.91
C MET A 104 14.09 -5.09 -1.42
N ALA A 105 13.14 -5.26 -0.49
CA ALA A 105 13.45 -5.28 0.93
C ALA A 105 14.46 -6.39 1.31
N ARG A 106 14.34 -7.59 0.72
CA ARG A 106 15.31 -8.69 0.93
C ARG A 106 16.68 -8.36 0.35
N GLU A 107 16.73 -7.79 -0.85
CA GLU A 107 17.97 -7.39 -1.53
C GLU A 107 18.78 -6.39 -0.68
N PHE A 108 18.10 -5.40 -0.09
CA PHE A 108 18.72 -4.39 0.78
C PHE A 108 18.88 -4.85 2.25
N GLY A 109 18.53 -6.10 2.58
CA GLY A 109 18.73 -6.68 3.91
C GLY A 109 17.78 -6.18 5.01
N TYR A 110 16.61 -5.64 4.63
CA TYR A 110 15.57 -5.20 5.57
C TYR A 110 14.80 -6.40 6.13
N LYS A 111 14.39 -6.30 7.40
CA LYS A 111 13.34 -7.18 7.95
C LYS A 111 12.00 -6.79 7.34
N ILE A 112 11.12 -7.76 7.12
CA ILE A 112 9.81 -7.50 6.51
C ILE A 112 8.71 -7.83 7.52
N LEU A 113 7.82 -6.87 7.76
CA LEU A 113 6.59 -7.04 8.51
C LEU A 113 5.39 -6.88 7.55
N LEU A 114 4.64 -7.96 7.38
CA LEU A 114 3.37 -7.95 6.66
C LEU A 114 2.24 -7.76 7.67
N ILE A 115 1.41 -6.73 7.49
CA ILE A 115 0.27 -6.44 8.37
C ILE A 115 -1.03 -6.77 7.62
N ASP A 116 -1.67 -7.85 8.00
CA ASP A 116 -2.98 -8.25 7.47
C ASP A 116 -4.12 -7.64 8.28
N PHE A 117 -4.91 -6.80 7.64
CA PHE A 117 -6.10 -6.21 8.25
C PHE A 117 -7.32 -7.07 7.94
N LYS A 118 -8.00 -7.56 8.98
CA LYS A 118 -9.32 -8.16 8.80
C LYS A 118 -10.31 -7.08 8.32
N PRO A 119 -11.08 -7.33 7.24
CA PRO A 119 -12.16 -6.44 6.82
C PRO A 119 -13.08 -6.11 7.97
N ARG A 120 -13.47 -4.84 8.06
CA ARG A 120 -14.57 -4.41 8.95
C ARG A 120 -15.90 -4.80 8.31
N LYS A 121 -17.01 -4.38 8.92
CA LYS A 121 -18.32 -4.45 8.27
C LYS A 121 -18.31 -3.65 6.97
N LEU A 122 -18.90 -4.18 5.90
CA LEU A 122 -18.88 -3.59 4.55
C LEU A 122 -19.37 -2.14 4.55
N GLU A 123 -20.37 -1.81 5.36
CA GLU A 123 -20.94 -0.47 5.47
C GLU A 123 -19.89 0.57 5.88
N LEU A 124 -18.93 0.18 6.72
CA LEU A 124 -17.85 1.07 7.15
C LEU A 124 -16.80 1.31 6.05
N HIS A 125 -16.66 0.37 5.12
CA HIS A 125 -15.81 0.53 3.93
C HIS A 125 -16.47 1.45 2.91
N LEU A 126 -17.79 1.28 2.70
CA LEU A 126 -18.59 2.17 1.84
C LEU A 126 -18.60 3.60 2.36
N GLU A 127 -18.79 3.80 3.67
CA GLU A 127 -18.75 5.12 4.28
C GLU A 127 -17.40 5.80 4.09
N ALA A 128 -16.30 5.05 4.20
CA ALA A 128 -14.96 5.57 4.01
C ALA A 128 -14.65 6.00 2.55
N GLN A 129 -15.49 5.65 1.58
CA GLN A 129 -15.35 6.06 0.18
C GLN A 129 -16.17 7.31 -0.17
N ARG A 130 -17.01 7.80 0.74
CA ARG A 130 -17.77 9.03 0.50
C ARG A 130 -16.85 10.24 0.59
N VAL A 131 -16.93 11.10 -0.42
CA VAL A 131 -16.32 12.43 -0.38
C VAL A 131 -17.14 13.28 0.58
N THR A 132 -16.49 13.79 1.62
CA THR A 132 -17.07 14.74 2.57
C THR A 132 -16.17 15.96 2.68
N LYS A 133 -16.62 17.00 3.38
CA LYS A 133 -15.76 18.18 3.65
C LYS A 133 -14.49 17.79 4.41
N GLU A 134 -14.59 16.78 5.27
CA GLU A 134 -13.50 16.27 6.09
C GLU A 134 -12.60 15.29 5.33
N ARG A 135 -13.06 14.75 4.20
CA ARG A 135 -12.35 13.76 3.36
C ARG A 135 -12.55 14.05 1.87
N PRO A 136 -12.03 15.18 1.37
CA PRO A 136 -12.13 15.55 -0.05
C PRO A 136 -11.32 14.60 -0.96
N ASP A 137 -10.40 13.83 -0.39
CA ASP A 137 -9.49 12.89 -1.04
C ASP A 137 -9.98 11.43 -1.02
N ALA A 138 -11.26 11.20 -0.70
CA ALA A 138 -11.83 9.86 -0.75
C ALA A 138 -11.74 9.28 -2.19
N HIS A 139 -11.37 8.00 -2.30
CA HIS A 139 -11.04 7.38 -3.59
C HIS A 139 -12.29 7.03 -4.42
N GLN A 140 -13.49 7.17 -3.83
CA GLN A 140 -14.79 6.99 -4.49
C GLN A 140 -14.96 5.63 -5.17
N VAL A 141 -14.40 4.59 -4.56
CA VAL A 141 -14.47 3.23 -5.10
C VAL A 141 -15.93 2.74 -5.09
N GLY A 142 -16.36 2.19 -6.24
CA GLY A 142 -17.71 1.68 -6.43
C GLY A 142 -18.11 0.58 -5.43
N LYS A 143 -19.41 0.53 -5.12
CA LYS A 143 -19.97 -0.44 -4.17
C LYS A 143 -19.74 -1.89 -4.62
N ASP A 144 -19.89 -2.15 -5.91
CA ASP A 144 -19.63 -3.45 -6.56
C ASP A 144 -18.18 -3.91 -6.36
N VAL A 145 -17.22 -2.99 -6.50
CA VAL A 145 -15.79 -3.28 -6.28
C VAL A 145 -15.54 -3.61 -4.82
N LEU A 146 -16.10 -2.84 -3.88
CA LEU A 146 -15.92 -3.10 -2.45
C LEU A 146 -16.60 -4.39 -1.99
N GLU A 147 -17.79 -4.70 -2.49
CA GLU A 147 -18.48 -5.96 -2.23
C GLU A 147 -17.67 -7.16 -2.71
N ARG A 148 -17.11 -7.06 -3.93
CA ARG A 148 -16.20 -8.07 -4.47
C ARG A 148 -14.97 -8.22 -3.58
N MET A 149 -14.28 -7.13 -3.25
CA MET A 149 -13.09 -7.16 -2.40
C MET A 149 -13.39 -7.75 -1.01
N HIS A 150 -14.54 -7.42 -0.42
CA HIS A 150 -14.95 -7.95 0.89
C HIS A 150 -15.21 -9.46 0.84
N LYS A 151 -15.89 -9.93 -0.21
CA LYS A 151 -16.19 -11.35 -0.45
C LYS A 151 -14.95 -12.17 -0.78
N GLU A 152 -14.05 -11.61 -1.59
CA GLU A 152 -12.85 -12.28 -2.08
C GLU A 152 -11.66 -12.16 -1.13
N HIS A 153 -11.75 -11.28 -0.13
CA HIS A 153 -10.69 -11.08 0.85
C HIS A 153 -10.31 -12.41 1.51
N ARG A 154 -9.07 -12.80 1.30
CA ARG A 154 -8.46 -13.96 1.94
C ARG A 154 -7.13 -13.52 2.50
N ILE A 155 -6.89 -13.84 3.77
CA ILE A 155 -5.53 -13.78 4.31
C ILE A 155 -4.75 -14.87 3.58
N SER A 156 -3.95 -14.46 2.61
CA SER A 156 -3.06 -15.37 1.93
C SER A 156 -1.64 -14.87 2.02
N SER A 157 -0.76 -15.76 2.45
CA SER A 157 0.66 -15.48 2.47
C SER A 157 1.28 -16.29 1.33
N PRO A 158 1.70 -15.66 0.21
CA PRO A 158 2.51 -16.34 -0.79
C PRO A 158 3.83 -16.85 -0.18
N CYS A 159 4.23 -16.32 0.99
CA CYS A 159 5.36 -16.81 1.77
C CYS A 159 5.04 -18.04 2.65
N LEU A 160 3.77 -18.41 2.85
CA LEU A 160 3.34 -19.57 3.67
C LEU A 160 2.55 -20.63 2.89
N ASP A 161 2.01 -20.30 1.71
CA ASP A 161 1.14 -21.20 0.96
C ASP A 161 1.79 -21.59 -0.39
N LYS A 162 2.46 -22.75 -0.40
CA LYS A 162 3.01 -23.35 -1.62
C LYS A 162 1.92 -23.89 -2.58
N THR A 163 0.66 -23.96 -2.14
CA THR A 163 -0.47 -24.48 -2.92
C THR A 163 -1.25 -23.40 -3.65
N LYS A 164 -1.09 -22.13 -3.23
CA LYS A 164 -1.32 -21.01 -4.13
C LYS A 164 -0.16 -20.94 -5.12
N ILE A 165 -0.26 -21.78 -6.14
CA ILE A 165 0.39 -21.58 -7.43
C ILE A 165 0.20 -20.10 -7.75
N LEU A 166 1.29 -19.30 -7.69
CA LEU A 166 1.39 -18.11 -8.52
C LEU A 166 1.05 -18.63 -9.91
N ARG A 167 -0.18 -18.40 -10.40
CA ARG A 167 -0.59 -18.91 -11.71
C ARG A 167 0.55 -18.57 -12.65
N ILE A 168 1.05 -19.57 -13.39
CA ILE A 168 2.15 -19.38 -14.33
C ILE A 168 1.84 -18.18 -15.26
N ASP A 169 0.56 -17.97 -15.52
CA ASP A 169 -0.04 -16.85 -16.27
C ASP A 169 0.13 -15.45 -15.63
N THR A 170 0.57 -15.34 -14.38
CA THR A 170 0.87 -14.05 -13.69
C THR A 170 2.35 -13.71 -13.69
N LEU A 171 3.22 -14.61 -14.17
CA LEU A 171 4.67 -14.38 -14.24
C LEU A 171 5.11 -13.74 -15.56
N GLU A 172 4.30 -13.80 -16.62
CA GLU A 172 4.75 -13.32 -17.95
C GLU A 172 4.54 -11.81 -18.18
N THR A 173 3.70 -11.13 -17.39
CA THR A 173 3.65 -9.66 -17.30
C THR A 173 3.07 -9.20 -15.96
N PRO A 174 3.86 -9.10 -14.87
CA PRO A 174 3.35 -8.75 -13.54
C PRO A 174 2.94 -7.27 -13.38
N MET A 175 3.19 -6.45 -14.40
CA MET A 175 3.17 -4.98 -14.32
C MET A 175 2.22 -4.33 -15.33
N ASP A 176 1.35 -5.11 -15.96
CA ASP A 176 0.29 -4.54 -16.80
C ASP A 176 -0.97 -4.35 -15.94
N TYR A 177 -1.12 -3.16 -15.35
CA TYR A 177 -2.36 -2.75 -14.70
C TYR A 177 -3.45 -2.34 -15.71
N GLY A 178 -3.20 -2.57 -17.01
CA GLY A 178 -4.12 -2.51 -18.14
C GLY A 178 -4.54 -1.12 -18.59
#